data_AF-A0A7C8YCD4-F1
#
_entry.id   AF-A0A7C8YCD4-F1
#
_cell.length_a   1.000
_cell.length_b   1.000
_cell.length_c   1.000
_cell.angle_alpha   90.00
_cell.angle_beta   90.00
_cell.angle_gamma   90.00
#
_symmetry.space_group_name_H-M   'P 1'
#
loop_
_entity.id
_entity.type
_entity.pdbx_description
1 polymer ?
#
loop_
_entity_poly.entity_id
_entity_poly.type
_entity_poly.pdbx_seq_one_letter_code
_entity_poly.pdbx_strand_id
1 'polypeptide(L)'
;FVVIIGAQHENQFIYNGFQGAHLHLDGLADIYPDGLLQMTNTSKQQSGRAFHPQPFKFRAKSSFSTAFVFAMNPDVPNHGGHGVAFVIAPSMNFEEAVPAEYLG
;
A
#
# COMPACT_ATOMS: atom_id res chain seq x y z
N PHE A 1 -3.07 5.78 8.65
CA PHE A 1 -1.90 5.55 9.52
C PHE A 1 -1.05 4.46 8.88
N VAL A 2 0.25 4.66 8.70
CA VAL A 2 1.24 3.61 8.40
C VAL A 2 2.42 4.00 9.28
N VAL A 3 2.82 3.15 10.23
CA VAL A 3 3.90 3.46 11.18
C VAL A 3 5.05 2.50 10.94
N ILE A 4 5.96 2.80 9.99
CA ILE A 4 7.21 2.05 9.89
C ILE A 4 8.23 2.59 10.87
N ILE A 5 8.55 1.82 11.92
CA ILE A 5 9.62 2.15 12.87
C ILE A 5 10.83 1.29 12.55
N GLY A 6 11.85 1.87 11.91
CA GLY A 6 13.19 1.28 11.84
C GLY A 6 14.02 1.69 13.06
N ALA A 7 14.97 0.85 13.47
CA ALA A 7 15.83 1.07 14.64
C ALA A 7 16.75 2.32 14.59
N GLN A 8 16.66 3.15 13.56
CA GLN A 8 17.30 4.46 13.48
C GLN A 8 16.23 5.50 13.14
N HIS A 9 16.17 6.58 13.93
CA HIS A 9 15.20 7.68 13.92
C HIS A 9 14.98 8.36 12.54
N GLU A 10 15.81 8.06 11.54
CA GLU A 10 15.80 8.63 10.18
C GLU A 10 14.88 7.89 9.19
N ASN A 11 14.35 6.71 9.55
CA ASN A 11 13.58 5.84 8.64
C ASN A 11 12.10 5.69 9.05
N GLN A 12 11.53 6.72 9.69
CA GLN A 12 10.11 6.73 10.06
C GLN A 12 9.32 7.61 9.10
N PHE A 13 8.15 7.12 8.69
CA PHE A 13 7.15 7.92 8.01
C PHE A 13 5.77 7.65 8.58
N ILE A 14 4.90 8.65 8.48
CA ILE A 14 3.51 8.60 8.93
C ILE A 14 2.63 9.30 7.89
N TYR A 15 1.58 8.61 7.45
CA TYR A 15 0.52 9.18 6.63
C TYR A 15 -0.81 9.21 7.43
N ASN A 16 -1.22 10.41 7.83
CA ASN A 16 -2.51 10.70 8.50
C ASN A 16 -3.57 11.24 7.53
N GLY A 17 -3.32 11.03 6.24
CA GLY A 17 -4.00 11.59 5.09
C GLY A 17 -3.03 11.51 3.92
N PHE A 18 -3.55 11.37 2.72
CA PHE A 18 -2.74 11.16 1.52
C PHE A 18 -2.76 12.37 0.58
N GLN A 19 -3.50 13.43 0.91
CA GLN A 19 -3.50 14.65 0.12
C GLN A 19 -2.07 15.24 0.04
N GLY A 20 -1.54 15.38 -1.17
CA GLY A 20 -0.16 15.82 -1.39
C GLY A 20 0.92 14.83 -0.93
N ALA A 21 0.54 13.60 -0.56
CA ALA A 21 1.52 12.55 -0.28
C ALA A 21 2.22 12.16 -1.59
N HIS A 22 3.54 12.25 -1.59
CA HIS A 22 4.37 11.89 -2.72
C HIS A 22 4.57 10.37 -2.77
N LEU A 23 3.49 9.60 -2.89
CA LEU A 23 3.55 8.16 -3.07
C LEU A 23 3.82 7.81 -4.53
N HIS A 24 4.55 6.72 -4.75
CA HIS A 24 4.57 6.08 -6.07
C HIS A 24 3.31 5.23 -6.19
N LEU A 25 2.38 5.65 -7.05
CA LEU A 25 1.13 4.96 -7.30
C LEU A 25 1.24 4.15 -8.59
N ASP A 26 0.70 2.95 -8.56
CA ASP A 26 0.72 2.02 -9.68
C ASP A 26 -0.59 1.21 -9.73
N GLY A 27 -0.95 0.74 -10.92
CA GLY A 27 -2.25 0.11 -11.19
C GLY A 27 -3.42 1.07 -10.93
N LEU A 28 -4.42 0.60 -10.17
CA LEU A 28 -5.62 1.39 -9.83
C LEU A 28 -5.47 2.31 -8.61
N ALA A 29 -4.29 2.37 -7.98
CA ALA A 29 -4.15 3.18 -6.77
C ALA A 29 -4.25 4.67 -7.09
N ASP A 30 -5.09 5.38 -6.35
CA ASP A 30 -5.30 6.82 -6.54
C ASP A 30 -5.58 7.53 -5.20
N ILE A 31 -5.32 8.83 -5.15
CA ILE A 31 -5.55 9.68 -3.99
C ILE A 31 -6.72 10.61 -4.29
N TYR A 32 -7.79 10.44 -3.52
CA TYR A 32 -8.99 11.26 -3.68
C TYR A 32 -8.79 12.68 -3.15
N PRO A 33 -9.62 13.66 -3.60
CA PRO A 33 -9.51 15.05 -3.16
C PRO A 33 -9.66 15.25 -1.65
N ASP A 34 -10.35 14.34 -0.97
CA ASP A 34 -10.49 14.32 0.50
C ASP A 34 -9.30 13.69 1.24
N GLY A 35 -8.27 13.27 0.50
CA GLY A 35 -7.04 12.72 1.03
C GLY A 35 -7.11 11.24 1.37
N LEU A 36 -8.13 10.49 0.92
CA LEU A 36 -8.17 9.04 1.03
C LEU A 36 -7.33 8.37 -0.07
N LEU A 37 -6.56 7.36 0.30
CA LEU A 37 -5.88 6.47 -0.66
C LEU A 37 -6.84 5.32 -1.01
N GLN A 38 -7.31 5.32 -2.26
CA GLN A 38 -8.04 4.20 -2.82
C GLN A 38 -7.04 3.24 -3.46
N MET A 39 -6.96 2.00 -2.97
CA MET A 39 -6.10 0.97 -3.56
C MET A 39 -6.74 0.33 -4.79
N THR A 40 -8.06 0.08 -4.75
CA THR A 40 -8.83 -0.53 -5.83
C THR A 40 -10.25 0.05 -5.86
N ASN A 41 -10.94 -0.16 -6.98
CA ASN A 41 -12.36 0.14 -7.15
C ASN A 41 -13.13 -1.14 -7.51
N THR A 42 -14.38 -1.03 -7.97
CA THR A 42 -15.23 -2.20 -8.31
C THR A 42 -14.86 -2.87 -9.64
N SER A 43 -13.78 -2.44 -10.30
CA SER A 43 -13.23 -3.12 -11.49
C SER A 43 -12.77 -4.52 -11.13
N LYS A 44 -13.13 -5.49 -11.99
CA LYS A 44 -12.79 -6.90 -11.78
C LYS A 44 -11.35 -7.18 -12.21
N GLN A 45 -10.66 -8.05 -11.46
CA GLN A 45 -9.35 -8.58 -11.85
C GLN A 45 -8.32 -7.46 -12.09
N GLN A 46 -8.25 -6.50 -11.16
CA GLN A 46 -7.28 -5.41 -11.18
C GLN A 46 -6.64 -5.28 -9.80
N SER A 47 -5.44 -4.69 -9.76
CA SER A 47 -4.71 -4.37 -8.52
C SER A 47 -4.27 -2.92 -8.54
N GLY A 48 -4.07 -2.35 -7.36
CA GLY A 48 -3.42 -1.06 -7.21
C GLY A 48 -2.42 -1.14 -6.07
N ARG A 49 -1.34 -0.38 -6.22
CA ARG A 49 -0.16 -0.41 -5.36
C ARG A 49 0.26 1.01 -5.03
N ALA A 50 0.71 1.20 -3.80
CA ALA A 50 1.20 2.48 -3.33
C ALA A 50 2.48 2.28 -2.53
N PHE A 51 3.58 2.87 -3.01
CA PHE A 51 4.90 2.76 -2.39
C PHE A 51 5.37 4.09 -1.82
N HIS A 52 6.01 4.03 -0.65
CA HIS A 52 6.82 5.13 -0.16
C HIS A 52 8.03 5.30 -1.12
N PRO A 53 8.27 6.51 -1.67
CA PRO A 53 9.21 6.69 -2.78
C PRO A 53 10.67 6.46 -2.39
N GLN A 54 11.00 6.61 -1.10
CA GLN A 54 12.38 6.46 -0.63
C GLN A 54 12.65 5.01 -0.20
N PRO A 55 13.68 4.35 -0.78
CA PRO A 55 14.00 2.97 -0.42
C PRO A 55 14.61 2.87 0.98
N PHE A 56 14.27 1.78 1.67
CA PHE A 56 14.85 1.44 2.98
C PHE A 56 16.09 0.56 2.83
N LYS A 57 17.16 0.90 3.56
CA LYS A 57 18.36 0.08 3.65
C LYS A 57 18.24 -0.89 4.82
N PHE A 58 17.88 -2.13 4.53
CA PHE A 58 17.90 -3.20 5.52
C PHE A 58 19.34 -3.68 5.77
N ARG A 59 19.72 -3.80 7.05
CA ARG A 59 20.98 -4.39 7.52
C ARG A 59 20.67 -5.71 8.23
N ALA A 60 21.69 -6.52 8.50
CA ALA A 60 21.55 -7.86 9.10
C ALA A 60 20.78 -7.92 10.45
N LYS A 61 20.54 -6.79 11.12
CA LYS A 61 19.76 -6.70 12.38
C LYS A 61 18.66 -5.62 12.32
N SER A 62 18.06 -5.40 11.15
CA SER A 62 16.93 -4.48 11.02
C SER A 62 15.66 -5.08 11.59
N SER A 63 15.02 -4.36 12.51
CA SER A 63 13.63 -4.58 12.92
C SER A 63 12.72 -3.54 12.26
N PHE A 64 11.45 -3.90 12.07
CA PHE A 64 10.43 -2.96 11.64
C PHE A 64 9.12 -3.18 12.41
N SER A 65 8.30 -2.15 12.50
CA SER A 65 6.89 -2.21 12.87
C SER A 65 6.07 -1.64 11.73
N THR A 66 4.78 -1.94 11.64
CA THR A 66 3.84 -1.26 10.73
C THR A 66 2.44 -1.31 11.34
N ALA A 67 1.64 -0.28 11.09
CA ALA A 67 0.28 -0.20 11.60
C ALA A 67 -0.56 0.58 10.61
N PHE A 68 -1.62 -0.04 10.08
CA PHE A 68 -2.50 0.60 9.11
C PHE A 68 -3.98 0.40 9.36
N VAL A 69 -4.76 1.38 8.90
CA VAL A 69 -6.21 1.39 8.96
C VAL A 69 -6.72 1.40 7.53
N PHE A 70 -7.64 0.49 7.23
CA PHE A 70 -8.22 0.33 5.91
C PHE A 70 -9.71 0.00 6.05
N ALA A 71 -10.46 0.26 4.98
CA ALA A 71 -11.86 -0.13 4.86
C ALA A 71 -12.03 -0.88 3.54
N MET A 72 -12.86 -1.92 3.56
CA MET A 72 -13.24 -2.67 2.36
C MET A 72 -14.76 -2.62 2.23
N ASN A 73 -15.24 -2.17 1.09
CA ASN A 73 -16.65 -2.12 0.77
C ASN A 73 -16.91 -2.91 -0.52
N PRO A 74 -17.42 -4.15 -0.43
CA PRO A 74 -17.67 -4.97 -1.61
C PRO A 74 -18.85 -4.42 -2.43
N ASP A 75 -18.76 -4.52 -3.76
CA ASP A 75 -19.85 -4.16 -4.68
C ASP A 75 -21.08 -5.07 -4.48
N VAL A 76 -20.82 -6.38 -4.32
CA VAL A 76 -21.86 -7.38 -4.07
C VAL A 76 -21.83 -7.79 -2.60
N PRO A 77 -22.96 -7.66 -1.86
CA PRO A 77 -23.03 -8.10 -0.48
C PRO A 77 -22.57 -9.56 -0.32
N ASN A 78 -21.77 -9.80 0.71
CA ASN A 78 -21.21 -11.12 1.05
C ASN A 78 -20.24 -11.73 0.01
N HIS A 79 -19.91 -11.03 -1.07
CA HIS A 79 -18.88 -11.46 -2.03
C HIS A 79 -17.63 -10.60 -1.82
N GLY A 80 -16.90 -10.92 -0.75
CA GLY A 80 -15.64 -10.27 -0.42
C GLY A 80 -14.45 -10.85 -1.20
N GLY A 81 -13.34 -10.13 -1.16
CA GLY A 81 -12.07 -10.54 -1.75
C GLY A 81 -11.49 -9.53 -2.74
N HIS A 82 -10.20 -9.61 -3.06
CA HIS A 82 -9.29 -10.67 -2.58
C HIS A 82 -8.49 -10.28 -1.33
N GLY A 83 -8.16 -9.00 -1.14
CA GLY A 83 -7.58 -8.50 0.10
C GLY A 83 -6.64 -7.31 -0.08
N VAL A 84 -5.81 -7.08 0.93
CA VAL A 84 -4.75 -6.07 0.96
C VAL A 84 -3.50 -6.69 1.58
N ALA A 85 -2.32 -6.34 1.06
CA ALA A 85 -1.04 -6.78 1.59
C ALA A 85 -0.16 -5.57 1.94
N PHE A 86 0.62 -5.70 3.01
CA PHE A 86 1.78 -4.86 3.25
C PHE A 86 3.02 -5.58 2.71
N VAL A 87 3.78 -4.92 1.85
CA VAL A 87 4.93 -5.54 1.17
C VAL A 87 6.21 -4.74 1.40
N ILE A 88 7.32 -5.46 1.56
CA ILE A 88 8.68 -4.94 1.43
C ILE A 88 9.27 -5.64 0.21
N ALA A 89 9.55 -4.88 -0.84
CA ALA A 89 10.00 -5.40 -2.12
C ALA A 89 11.33 -4.76 -2.55
N PRO A 90 12.17 -5.46 -3.32
CA PRO A 90 13.43 -4.93 -3.83
C PRO A 90 13.23 -3.87 -4.93
N SER A 91 12.02 -3.77 -5.50
CA SER A 91 11.65 -2.81 -6.52
C SER A 91 10.17 -2.42 -6.40
N MET A 92 9.78 -1.32 -7.03
CA MET A 92 8.37 -0.91 -7.19
C MET A 92 7.77 -1.35 -8.53
N ASN A 93 8.52 -2.07 -9.38
CA ASN A 93 8.01 -2.62 -10.63
C ASN A 93 7.26 -3.94 -10.36
N PHE A 94 5.96 -3.93 -10.66
CA PHE A 94 5.04 -5.05 -10.52
C PHE A 94 4.29 -5.33 -11.83
N GLU A 95 4.93 -5.14 -12.99
CA GLU A 95 4.30 -5.41 -14.31
C GLU A 95 3.83 -6.87 -14.48
N GLU A 96 4.54 -7.83 -13.88
CA GLU A 96 4.20 -9.26 -13.93
C GLU A 96 3.24 -9.70 -12.81
N ALA A 97 2.81 -8.77 -11.95
CA ALA A 97 1.96 -9.06 -10.83
C ALA A 97 0.53 -9.42 -11.26
N VAL A 98 0.00 -10.48 -10.68
CA VAL A 98 -1.32 -11.02 -11.04
C VAL A 98 -2.36 -10.51 -10.03
N PRO A 99 -3.54 -10.02 -10.47
CA PRO A 99 -4.58 -9.58 -9.56
C PRO A 99 -5.25 -10.75 -8.84
N ALA A 100 -6.34 -10.47 -8.13
CA ALA A 100 -7.18 -11.46 -7.47
C ALA A 100 -6.47 -12.18 -6.30
N GLU A 101 -6.53 -13.51 -6.23
CA GLU A 101 -5.98 -14.30 -5.13
C GLU A 101 -4.46 -14.17 -4.95
N TYR A 102 -3.78 -13.60 -5.94
CA TYR A 102 -2.34 -13.31 -5.92
C TYR A 102 -2.01 -11.91 -5.36
N LEU A 103 -3.03 -11.10 -5.08
CA LEU A 103 -2.95 -9.77 -4.43
C LEU A 103 -2.19 -8.67 -5.19
N GLY A 104 -1.77 -8.91 -6.44
CA GLY A 104 -1.10 -7.93 -7.28
C GLY A 104 0.29 -7.58 -6.79
#